data_AF-G7WDU1-F1
#
_entry.id   AF-G7WDU1-F1
#
_cell.length_a   1.000
_cell.length_b   1.000
_cell.length_c   1.000
_cell.angle_alpha   90.00
_cell.angle_beta   90.00
_cell.angle_gamma   90.00
#
_symmetry.space_group_name_H-M   'P 1'
#
loop_
_entity.id
_entity.type
_entity.pdbx_description
1 polymer ?
#
loop_
_entity_poly.entity_id
_entity_poly.type
_entity_poly.pdbx_seq_one_letter_code
_entity_poly.pdbx_strand_id
1 'polypeptide(L)'
;MRLKEKTHRKFVEFFEKISTMYQGKEFELAYSDIQRETGAASVTLKRAIQALAEDGVIEVQPGRNSRYARFRYLLAAQEKENFPEINNGESPDPENPGPEDNSHLGQTLESMTEDVSELTQLVEHLKRRVRNQEMAIALLQDRLAEIEDKIRKR
;
A
#
# COMPACT_ATOMS: atom_id res chain seq x y z
N MET A 1 19.42 10.09 11.60
CA MET A 1 18.92 11.05 12.63
C MET A 1 17.94 10.28 13.50
N ARG A 2 18.26 9.97 14.76
CA ARG A 2 17.44 9.04 15.60
C ARG A 2 16.11 9.68 16.00
N LEU A 3 15.01 8.94 15.83
CA LEU A 3 13.68 9.33 16.31
C LEU A 3 13.68 9.38 17.85
N LYS A 4 12.84 10.20 18.47
CA LYS A 4 12.68 10.22 19.94
C LYS A 4 12.26 8.82 20.43
N GLU A 5 12.98 8.26 21.42
CA GLU A 5 12.76 6.90 21.94
C GLU A 5 11.30 6.59 22.30
N LYS A 6 10.58 7.56 22.88
CA LYS A 6 9.15 7.40 23.24
C LYS A 6 8.26 7.11 22.03
N THR A 7 8.58 7.71 20.88
CA THR A 7 7.82 7.49 19.64
C THR A 7 8.19 6.15 19.03
N HIS A 8 9.48 5.84 18.99
CA HIS A 8 9.97 4.55 18.49
C HIS A 8 9.33 3.37 19.24
N ARG A 9 9.32 3.41 20.58
CA ARG A 9 8.70 2.37 21.42
C ARG A 9 7.23 2.13 21.10
N LYS A 10 6.45 3.19 20.90
CA LYS A 10 5.02 3.07 20.53
C LYS A 10 4.81 2.36 19.20
N PHE A 11 5.70 2.59 18.23
CA PHE A 11 5.60 1.89 16.95
C PHE A 11 5.99 0.42 17.09
N VAL A 12 7.02 0.09 17.88
CA VAL A 12 7.38 -1.31 18.18
C VAL A 12 6.20 -2.04 18.82
N GLU A 13 5.63 -1.49 19.90
CA GLU A 13 4.47 -2.07 20.59
C GLU A 13 3.26 -2.26 19.65
N PHE A 14 3.03 -1.30 18.75
CA PHE A 14 1.98 -1.41 17.74
C PHE A 14 2.23 -2.57 16.76
N PHE A 15 3.41 -2.64 16.17
CA PHE A 15 3.73 -3.68 15.19
C PHE A 15 3.83 -5.06 15.84
N GLU A 16 4.28 -5.15 17.08
CA GLU A 16 4.27 -6.38 17.87
C GLU A 16 2.84 -6.87 18.11
N LYS A 17 1.93 -6.00 18.59
CA LYS A 17 0.51 -6.32 18.81
C LYS A 17 -0.17 -6.83 17.54
N ILE A 18 0.07 -6.15 16.41
CA ILE A 18 -0.48 -6.58 15.12
C ILE A 18 0.16 -7.90 14.67
N SER A 19 1.47 -8.05 14.78
CA SER A 19 2.17 -9.29 14.44
C SER A 19 1.63 -10.49 15.23
N THR A 20 1.30 -10.32 16.51
CA THR A 20 0.66 -11.38 17.32
C THR A 20 -0.70 -11.78 16.75
N MET A 21 -1.51 -10.82 16.27
CA MET A 21 -2.80 -11.12 15.62
C MET A 21 -2.61 -11.90 14.31
N TYR A 22 -1.58 -11.57 13.54
CA TYR A 22 -1.27 -12.21 12.25
C TYR A 22 -0.30 -13.40 12.37
N GLN A 23 -0.02 -13.87 13.59
CA GLN A 23 0.87 -15.01 13.87
C GLN A 23 2.28 -14.89 13.28
N GLY A 24 2.83 -13.68 13.20
CA GLY A 24 4.14 -13.42 12.61
C GLY A 24 4.21 -13.52 11.08
N LYS A 25 3.07 -13.71 10.41
CA LYS A 25 2.99 -13.65 8.95
C LYS A 25 2.97 -12.20 8.47
N GLU A 26 3.21 -12.01 7.17
CA GLU A 26 3.07 -10.71 6.53
C GLU A 26 1.64 -10.18 6.66
N PHE A 27 1.51 -8.88 6.95
CA PHE A 27 0.23 -8.20 7.02
C PHE A 27 0.25 -6.89 6.25
N GLU A 28 -0.85 -6.58 5.58
CA GLU A 28 -1.04 -5.32 4.85
C GLU A 28 -1.85 -4.34 5.70
N LEU A 29 -1.33 -3.13 5.88
CA LEU A 29 -1.98 -2.05 6.63
C LEU A 29 -1.98 -0.75 5.87
N ALA A 30 -3.06 0.02 6.01
CA ALA A 30 -3.10 1.39 5.53
C ALA A 30 -2.27 2.30 6.45
N TYR A 31 -1.54 3.25 5.85
CA TYR A 31 -0.84 4.26 6.63
C TYR A 31 -1.79 5.04 7.54
N SER A 32 -3.02 5.31 7.10
CA SER A 32 -4.03 5.99 7.92
C SER A 32 -4.38 5.24 9.19
N ASP A 33 -4.38 3.92 9.17
CA ASP A 33 -4.80 3.11 10.32
C ASP A 33 -3.69 3.09 11.36
N ILE A 34 -2.43 3.01 10.90
CA ILE A 34 -1.27 3.18 11.76
C ILE A 34 -1.27 4.58 12.39
N GLN A 35 -1.62 5.63 11.64
CA GLN A 35 -1.72 6.99 12.18
C GLN A 35 -2.82 7.12 13.24
N ARG A 36 -3.98 6.47 13.04
CA ARG A 36 -5.08 6.50 14.02
C ARG A 36 -4.69 5.81 15.33
N GLU A 37 -4.05 4.65 15.24
CA GLU A 37 -3.67 3.87 16.43
C GLU A 37 -2.49 4.51 17.17
N THR A 38 -1.47 4.97 16.44
CA THR A 38 -0.26 5.56 17.04
C THR A 38 -0.40 7.05 17.38
N GLY A 39 -1.44 7.72 16.84
CA GLY A 39 -1.66 9.16 16.97
C GLY A 39 -0.59 10.01 16.27
N ALA A 40 0.23 9.41 15.40
CA ALA A 40 1.36 10.09 14.78
C ALA A 40 1.00 10.77 13.45
N ALA A 41 1.56 11.95 13.22
CA ALA A 41 1.48 12.63 11.93
C ALA A 41 2.20 11.83 10.81
N SER A 42 1.80 12.04 9.55
CA SER A 42 2.27 11.23 8.41
C SER A 42 3.80 11.27 8.23
N VAL A 43 4.41 12.45 8.45
CA VAL A 43 5.87 12.62 8.38
C VAL A 43 6.59 11.81 9.46
N THR A 44 6.01 11.78 10.68
CA THR A 44 6.55 11.01 11.80
C THR A 44 6.42 9.52 11.55
N LEU A 45 5.29 9.08 10.99
CA LEU A 45 5.07 7.68 10.59
C LEU A 45 6.12 7.21 9.59
N LYS A 46 6.34 7.96 8.50
CA LYS A 46 7.36 7.60 7.49
C LYS A 46 8.75 7.47 8.10
N ARG A 47 9.14 8.42 8.96
CA ARG A 47 10.43 8.37 9.67
C ARG A 47 10.53 7.19 10.64
N ALA A 48 9.44 6.86 11.32
CA ALA A 48 9.41 5.73 12.25
C ALA A 48 9.50 4.40 11.52
N ILE A 49 8.77 4.22 10.42
CA ILE A 49 8.86 3.03 9.57
C ILE A 49 10.28 2.86 9.02
N GLN A 50 10.88 3.94 8.51
CA GLN A 50 12.25 3.89 8.01
C GLN A 50 13.25 3.54 9.13
N ALA A 51 13.13 4.15 10.31
CA ALA A 51 13.99 3.81 11.45
C ALA A 51 13.83 2.35 11.88
N LEU A 52 12.60 1.84 11.94
CA LEU A 52 12.35 0.44 12.32
C LEU A 52 12.83 -0.57 11.27
N ALA A 53 12.82 -0.18 9.99
CA ALA A 53 13.40 -0.98 8.92
C ALA A 53 14.93 -0.97 8.97
N GLU A 54 15.54 0.20 9.22
CA GLU A 54 16.99 0.35 9.43
C GLU A 54 17.46 -0.42 10.67
N ASP A 55 16.67 -0.43 11.75
CA ASP A 55 16.95 -1.16 12.99
C ASP A 55 16.63 -2.67 12.89
N GLY A 56 16.16 -3.15 11.72
CA GLY A 56 15.88 -4.57 11.47
C GLY A 56 14.67 -5.14 12.25
N VAL A 57 13.82 -4.26 12.79
CA VAL A 57 12.63 -4.66 13.57
C VAL A 57 11.50 -5.10 12.64
N ILE A 58 11.36 -4.43 11.49
CA ILE A 58 10.33 -4.70 10.48
C ILE A 58 10.90 -4.73 9.07
N GLU A 59 10.32 -5.55 8.21
CA GLU A 59 10.48 -5.47 6.76
C GLU A 59 9.27 -4.76 6.16
N VAL A 60 9.49 -3.87 5.19
CA VAL A 60 8.45 -3.04 4.59
C VAL A 60 8.45 -3.24 3.09
N GLN A 61 7.32 -3.67 2.54
CA GLN A 61 7.09 -3.78 1.11
C GLN A 61 5.93 -2.87 0.68
N PRO A 62 5.96 -2.32 -0.54
CA PRO A 62 4.84 -1.55 -1.06
C PRO A 62 3.58 -2.43 -1.14
N GLY A 63 2.45 -1.91 -0.65
CA GLY A 63 1.16 -2.60 -0.69
C GLY A 63 0.44 -2.43 -2.03
N ARG A 64 -0.86 -2.72 -2.06
CA ARG A 64 -1.70 -2.63 -3.27
C ARG A 64 -1.68 -1.27 -3.96
N ASN A 65 -1.47 -0.20 -3.19
CA ASN A 65 -1.29 1.15 -3.70
C ASN A 65 -0.47 1.99 -2.71
N SER A 66 -0.20 3.25 -3.03
CA SER A 66 0.61 4.16 -2.21
C SER A 66 0.04 4.47 -0.81
N ARG A 67 -1.17 4.02 -0.48
CA ARG A 67 -1.81 4.19 0.85
C ARG A 67 -1.57 3.00 1.77
N TYR A 68 -1.20 1.85 1.23
CA TYR A 68 -0.99 0.60 1.96
C TYR A 68 0.47 0.17 1.88
N ALA A 69 0.93 -0.48 2.94
CA ALA A 69 2.22 -1.15 2.96
C ALA A 69 2.05 -2.52 3.60
N ARG A 70 2.84 -3.47 3.10
CA ARG A 70 2.99 -4.80 3.68
C ARG A 70 4.14 -4.75 4.67
N PHE A 71 3.88 -5.25 5.86
CA PHE A 71 4.82 -5.28 6.96
C PHE A 71 5.05 -6.73 7.38
N ARG A 72 6.31 -7.07 7.63
CA ARG A 72 6.71 -8.32 8.28
C ARG A 72 7.47 -7.96 9.55
N TYR A 73 7.04 -8.47 10.69
CA TYR A 73 7.70 -8.20 11.96
C TYR A 73 8.79 -9.26 12.22
N LEU A 74 10.05 -8.84 12.22
CA LEU A 74 11.20 -9.75 12.23
C LEU A 74 11.58 -10.20 13.65
N LEU A 75 11.24 -9.42 14.68
CA LEU A 75 11.52 -9.81 16.07
C LEU A 75 10.72 -11.06 16.51
N ALA A 76 9.50 -11.24 16.00
CA ALA A 76 8.71 -12.46 16.29
C ALA A 76 9.18 -13.70 15.51
N ALA A 77 9.93 -13.51 14.41
CA ALA A 77 10.48 -14.61 13.62
C ALA A 77 11.74 -15.22 14.27
N GLN A 78 12.45 -14.48 15.13
CA GLN A 78 13.60 -15.02 15.88
C GLN A 78 13.24 -16.13 16.88
N GLU A 79 11.99 -16.21 17.35
CA GLU A 79 11.56 -17.32 18.21
C GLU A 79 11.10 -18.57 17.44
N LYS A 80 10.92 -18.49 16.10
CA LYS A 80 10.27 -19.57 15.36
C LYS A 80 10.97 -20.15 14.14
N GLU A 81 12.10 -19.63 13.66
CA GLU A 81 12.84 -20.33 12.62
C GLU A 81 14.35 -20.01 12.67
N ASN A 82 15.05 -20.89 13.41
CA ASN A 82 16.38 -21.32 13.00
C ASN A 82 16.33 -21.91 11.57
N PHE A 83 17.36 -21.61 10.80
CA PHE A 83 17.80 -22.18 9.50
C PHE A 83 17.39 -21.46 8.20
N PRO A 84 18.29 -21.43 7.20
CA PRO A 84 19.63 -20.84 7.28
C PRO A 84 19.89 -19.86 6.13
N GLU A 85 20.96 -19.09 6.29
CA GLU A 85 21.59 -18.22 5.30
C GLU A 85 21.72 -18.90 3.93
N ILE A 86 21.18 -18.28 2.88
CA ILE A 86 21.54 -18.59 1.49
C ILE A 86 22.88 -17.89 1.22
N ASN A 87 23.93 -18.68 1.37
CA ASN A 87 25.30 -18.35 0.99
C ASN A 87 25.39 -18.23 -0.53
N ASN A 88 25.92 -17.11 -1.01
CA ASN A 88 26.38 -16.97 -2.41
C ASN A 88 27.63 -17.84 -2.61
N GLY A 89 27.65 -18.69 -3.65
CA GLY A 89 28.90 -19.26 -4.15
C GLY A 89 28.78 -20.62 -4.84
N GLU A 90 28.75 -20.58 -6.17
CA GLU A 90 29.29 -21.56 -7.13
C GLU A 90 28.67 -22.97 -7.29
N SER A 91 28.33 -23.26 -8.54
CA SER A 91 27.83 -24.51 -9.18
C SER A 91 28.87 -25.66 -9.16
N PRO A 92 28.63 -26.90 -9.72
CA PRO A 92 27.47 -27.41 -10.49
C PRO A 92 27.00 -28.88 -10.23
N ASP A 93 25.72 -29.14 -10.58
CA ASP A 93 25.08 -30.38 -11.12
C ASP A 93 25.10 -31.75 -10.39
N PRO A 94 24.19 -32.71 -10.74
CA PRO A 94 22.76 -32.59 -11.06
C PRO A 94 21.91 -33.69 -10.37
N GLU A 95 20.67 -33.42 -9.96
CA GLU A 95 19.62 -34.47 -9.93
C GLU A 95 18.21 -33.85 -9.92
N ASN A 96 17.45 -34.20 -10.96
CA ASN A 96 16.05 -33.86 -11.25
C ASN A 96 15.11 -34.53 -10.23
N PRO A 97 13.99 -33.91 -9.79
CA PRO A 97 12.72 -34.16 -10.48
C PRO A 97 11.70 -32.98 -10.49
N GLY A 98 11.00 -32.79 -11.62
CA GLY A 98 9.57 -32.42 -11.64
C GLY A 98 9.20 -31.03 -12.21
N PRO A 99 8.36 -30.95 -13.27
CA PRO A 99 7.87 -29.69 -13.83
C PRO A 99 6.46 -29.36 -13.33
N GLU A 100 6.27 -29.05 -12.04
CA GLU A 100 4.94 -28.68 -11.52
C GLU A 100 5.01 -27.47 -10.59
N ASP A 101 5.24 -26.26 -11.14
CA ASP A 101 4.83 -25.03 -10.42
C ASP A 101 4.65 -23.78 -11.32
N ASN A 102 4.29 -23.95 -12.60
CA ASN A 102 4.02 -22.80 -13.49
C ASN A 102 2.54 -22.41 -13.59
N SER A 103 1.64 -23.23 -13.04
CA SER A 103 0.19 -23.04 -13.18
C SER A 103 -0.35 -21.95 -12.25
N HIS A 104 0.19 -21.84 -11.04
CA HIS A 104 -0.32 -20.92 -10.02
C HIS A 104 0.12 -19.47 -10.23
N LEU A 105 1.32 -19.28 -10.80
CA LEU A 105 1.85 -17.95 -11.13
C LEU A 105 1.12 -17.35 -12.35
N GLY A 106 0.84 -18.16 -13.37
CA GLY A 106 0.10 -17.75 -14.57
C GLY A 106 -1.33 -17.31 -14.26
N GLN A 107 -2.02 -18.07 -13.40
CA GLN A 107 -3.39 -17.77 -13.00
C GLN A 107 -3.51 -16.49 -12.15
N THR A 108 -2.51 -16.21 -11.31
CA THR A 108 -2.43 -14.96 -10.53
C THR A 108 -2.14 -13.76 -11.43
N LEU A 109 -1.32 -13.94 -12.47
CA LEU A 109 -0.97 -12.88 -13.41
C LEU A 109 -2.17 -12.55 -14.32
N GLU A 110 -2.91 -13.56 -14.77
CA GLU A 110 -4.16 -13.39 -15.52
C GLU A 110 -5.21 -12.64 -14.70
N SER A 111 -5.45 -13.02 -13.45
CA SER A 111 -6.40 -12.29 -12.59
C SER A 111 -5.98 -10.84 -12.34
N MET A 112 -4.67 -10.58 -12.19
CA MET A 112 -4.14 -9.22 -12.09
C MET A 112 -4.35 -8.42 -13.38
N THR A 113 -4.22 -9.04 -14.55
CA THR A 113 -4.48 -8.35 -15.83
C THR A 113 -5.97 -8.04 -16.03
N GLU A 114 -6.86 -8.90 -15.57
CA GLU A 114 -8.31 -8.65 -15.57
C GLU A 114 -8.66 -7.47 -14.65
N ASP A 115 -8.15 -7.46 -13.42
CA ASP A 115 -8.32 -6.36 -12.47
C ASP A 115 -7.84 -5.02 -13.04
N VAL A 116 -6.69 -5.01 -13.72
CA VAL A 116 -6.13 -3.81 -14.36
C VAL A 116 -7.02 -3.33 -15.52
N SER A 117 -7.59 -4.26 -16.29
CA SER A 117 -8.53 -3.95 -17.37
C SER A 117 -9.81 -3.31 -16.83
N GLU A 118 -10.41 -3.89 -15.79
CA GLU A 118 -11.61 -3.36 -15.14
C GLU A 118 -11.37 -1.96 -14.55
N LEU A 119 -10.26 -1.78 -13.84
CA LEU A 119 -9.87 -0.47 -13.30
C LEU A 119 -9.68 0.57 -14.40
N THR A 120 -9.10 0.17 -15.55
CA THR A 120 -8.92 1.06 -16.70
C THR A 120 -10.27 1.51 -17.26
N GLN A 121 -11.24 0.61 -17.37
CA GLN A 121 -12.60 0.92 -17.83
C GLN A 121 -13.31 1.86 -16.85
N LEU A 122 -13.19 1.63 -15.53
CA LEU A 122 -13.76 2.51 -14.51
C LEU A 122 -13.17 3.93 -14.58
N VAL A 123 -11.85 4.04 -14.76
CA VAL A 123 -11.17 5.33 -14.94
C VAL A 123 -11.66 6.03 -16.20
N GLU A 124 -11.81 5.33 -17.32
CA GLU A 124 -12.31 5.92 -18.55
C GLU A 124 -13.75 6.40 -18.39
N HIS A 125 -14.61 5.61 -17.76
CA HIS A 125 -15.99 5.98 -17.48
C HIS A 125 -16.06 7.23 -16.57
N LEU A 126 -15.22 7.30 -15.54
CA LEU A 126 -15.14 8.46 -14.67
C LEU A 126 -14.68 9.72 -15.44
N LYS A 127 -13.67 9.59 -16.31
CA LYS A 127 -13.20 10.69 -17.18
C LYS A 127 -14.29 11.20 -18.12
N ARG A 128 -15.16 10.32 -18.65
CA ARG A 128 -16.30 10.74 -19.47
C ARG A 128 -17.35 11.48 -18.62
N ARG A 129 -17.63 10.98 -17.41
CA ARG A 129 -18.58 11.61 -16.49
C ARG A 129 -18.14 13.01 -16.07
N VAL A 130 -16.86 13.19 -15.75
CA VAL A 130 -16.28 14.49 -15.40
C VAL A 130 -16.44 15.47 -16.57
N ARG A 131 -16.07 15.08 -17.80
CA ARG A 131 -16.26 15.93 -18.99
C ARG A 131 -17.71 16.34 -19.21
N ASN A 132 -18.66 15.43 -19.00
CA ASN A 132 -20.08 15.75 -19.11
C ASN A 132 -20.52 16.74 -18.02
N GLN A 133 -20.03 16.59 -16.79
CA GLN A 133 -20.31 17.52 -15.70
C GLN A 133 -19.70 18.90 -15.95
N GLU A 134 -18.47 18.96 -16.45
CA GLU A 134 -17.81 20.22 -16.84
C GLU A 134 -18.62 20.95 -17.91
N MET A 135 -19.10 20.24 -18.93
CA MET A 135 -19.96 20.82 -19.98
C MET A 135 -21.30 21.33 -19.41
N ALA A 136 -21.92 20.57 -18.51
CA ALA A 136 -23.16 20.99 -17.86
C ALA A 136 -22.96 22.24 -16.99
N ILE A 137 -21.84 22.33 -16.26
CA ILE A 137 -21.49 23.50 -15.47
C ILE A 137 -21.31 24.73 -16.37
N ALA A 138 -20.60 24.60 -17.50
CA ALA A 138 -20.43 25.70 -18.44
C ALA A 138 -21.78 26.24 -18.95
N LEU A 139 -22.69 25.35 -19.35
CA LEU A 139 -24.04 25.74 -19.80
C LEU A 139 -24.86 26.43 -18.69
N LEU A 140 -24.73 25.97 -17.44
CA LEU A 140 -25.39 26.61 -16.31
C LEU A 140 -24.81 28.00 -16.02
N GLN A 141 -23.50 28.16 -16.13
CA GLN A 141 -22.83 29.45 -15.96
C GLN A 141 -23.27 30.47 -17.01
N ASP A 142 -23.33 30.06 -18.29
CA ASP A 142 -23.83 30.92 -19.37
C ASP A 142 -25.26 31.38 -19.10
N ARG A 143 -26.12 30.45 -18.69
CA ARG A 143 -27.54 30.76 -18.40
C ARG A 143 -27.72 31.63 -17.16
N LEU A 144 -26.87 31.46 -16.14
CA LEU A 144 -26.86 32.34 -14.97
C LEU A 144 -26.44 33.76 -15.38
N ALA A 145 -25.40 33.91 -16.20
CA ALA A 145 -24.97 35.21 -16.69
C ALA A 145 -26.09 35.93 -17.47
N GLU A 146 -26.82 35.21 -18.33
CA GLU A 146 -27.98 35.78 -19.03
C GLU A 146 -29.09 36.27 -18.08
N ILE A 147 -29.34 35.54 -16.99
CA ILE A 147 -30.34 35.91 -15.99
C ILE A 147 -29.87 37.13 -15.20
N GLU A 148 -28.60 37.15 -14.77
CA GLU A 148 -28.01 38.28 -14.07
C GLU A 148 -28.07 39.57 -14.91
N ASP A 149 -27.78 39.48 -16.20
CA ASP A 149 -27.90 40.59 -17.14
C ASP A 149 -29.33 41.11 -17.26
N LYS A 150 -30.33 40.21 -17.31
CA LYS A 150 -31.76 40.60 -17.36
C LYS A 150 -32.22 41.28 -16.08
N ILE A 151 -31.68 40.88 -14.94
CA ILE A 151 -31.97 41.51 -13.64
C ILE A 151 -31.31 42.88 -13.55
N ARG A 152 -30.04 43.03 -13.97
CA ARG A 152 -29.31 44.31 -13.91
C ARG A 152 -29.80 45.36 -14.91
N LYS A 153 -30.41 44.94 -16.02
CA LYS A 153 -30.95 45.85 -17.05
C LYS A 153 -32.40 46.29 -16.77
N ARG A 154 -33.01 45.87 -15.66
CA ARG A 154 -34.28 46.40 -15.14
C ARG A 154 -34.01 47.45 -14.07
#